data_AF-A0A1W9UA23-F1
#
_entry.id   AF-A0A1W9UA23-F1
#
_cell.length_a   1.000
_cell.length_b   1.000
_cell.length_c   1.000
_cell.angle_alpha   90.00
_cell.angle_beta   90.00
_cell.angle_gamma   90.00
#
_symmetry.space_group_name_H-M   'P 1'
#
loop_
_entity.id
_entity.type
_entity.pdbx_description
1 polymer ?
#
loop_
_entity_poly.entity_id
_entity_poly.type
_entity_poly.pdbx_seq_one_letter_code
_entity_poly.pdbx_strand_id
1 'polypeptide(L)' 'MEGSQDTYKREYRKVTIRTIDGTTILGKVNIGIKDRVSEVFTKTDNPFIVLFDVEHKDISGKVLFVNKNNIVWVEPEDQ' A
#
# COMPACT_ATOMS: atom_id res chain seq x y z
N MET A 1 -7.17 -32.08 7.84
CA MET A 1 -6.72 -30.92 8.61
C MET A 1 -7.16 -29.71 7.81
N GLU A 2 -8.07 -28.94 8.40
CA GLU A 2 -8.80 -27.84 7.76
C GLU A 2 -7.84 -26.78 7.24
N GLY A 3 -7.90 -26.52 5.93
CA GLY A 3 -7.34 -25.31 5.36
C GLY A 3 -8.17 -24.14 5.89
N SER A 4 -7.58 -23.36 6.77
CA SER A 4 -8.13 -22.08 7.20
C SER A 4 -8.42 -21.25 5.95
N GLN A 5 -9.70 -21.10 5.61
CA GLN A 5 -10.13 -20.09 4.66
C GLN A 5 -9.79 -18.75 5.31
N ASP A 6 -8.65 -18.18 4.93
CA ASP A 6 -8.38 -16.76 5.17
C ASP A 6 -9.52 -15.99 4.49
N THR A 7 -10.49 -15.57 5.29
CA THR A 7 -11.59 -14.72 4.84
C THR A 7 -10.95 -13.47 4.25
N TYR A 8 -10.95 -13.36 2.92
CA TYR A 8 -10.35 -12.23 2.20
C TYR A 8 -11.10 -10.94 2.58
N LYS A 9 -10.63 -10.27 3.63
CA LYS A 9 -11.10 -8.93 4.01
C LYS A 9 -10.44 -7.93 3.06
N ARG A 10 -11.23 -7.03 2.50
CA ARG A 10 -10.74 -5.88 1.75
C ARG A 10 -10.97 -4.65 2.61
N GLU A 11 -9.89 -4.13 3.16
CA GLU A 11 -9.91 -2.89 3.92
C GLU A 11 -8.86 -1.97 3.32
N TYR A 12 -9.32 -0.95 2.60
CA TYR A 12 -8.45 -0.02 1.90
C TYR A 12 -8.19 1.20 2.77
N ARG A 13 -6.91 1.55 2.93
CA ARG A 13 -6.46 2.75 3.65
C ARG A 13 -5.73 3.67 2.68
N LYS A 14 -6.06 4.95 2.74
CA LYS A 14 -5.37 5.97 1.95
C LYS A 14 -3.97 6.21 2.50
N VAL A 15 -3.01 6.35 1.59
CA VAL A 15 -1.62 6.61 1.91
C VAL A 15 -1.02 7.60 0.92
N THR A 16 -0.15 8.45 1.43
CA THR A 16 0.79 9.24 0.64
C THR A 16 2.18 8.60 0.72
N ILE A 17 2.82 8.40 -0.42
CA ILE A 17 4.16 7.81 -0.52
C ILE A 17 5.12 8.77 -1.18
N ARG A 18 6.30 8.96 -0.58
CA ARG A 18 7.43 9.64 -1.21
C ARG A 18 8.46 8.62 -1.67
N THR A 19 8.88 8.73 -2.92
CA THR A 19 9.93 7.88 -3.48
C THR A 19 11.29 8.59 -3.51
N ILE A 20 12.35 7.80 -3.72
CA ILE A 20 13.74 8.28 -3.73
C ILE A 20 14.03 9.32 -4.82
N ASP A 21 13.23 9.37 -5.88
CA ASP A 21 13.36 10.37 -6.96
C ASP A 21 12.61 11.68 -6.66
N GLY A 22 11.99 11.78 -5.47
CA GLY A 22 11.21 12.93 -5.04
C GLY A 22 9.73 12.87 -5.40
N THR A 23 9.29 11.89 -6.20
CA THR A 23 7.88 11.74 -6.61
C THR A 23 6.98 11.42 -5.41
N THR A 24 5.85 12.11 -5.30
CA THR A 24 4.74 11.78 -4.40
C THR A 24 3.69 10.95 -5.13
N ILE A 25 3.25 9.85 -4.55
CA ILE A 25 2.16 9.02 -5.06
C ILE A 25 1.05 9.01 -4.01
N LEU A 26 -0.16 9.41 -4.40
CA LEU A 26 -1.37 9.20 -3.60
C LEU A 26 -2.02 7.88 -4.03
N GLY A 27 -2.53 7.11 -3.09
CA GLY A 27 -3.27 5.90 -3.42
C GLY A 27 -3.82 5.19 -2.20
N LYS A 28 -4.30 3.97 -2.41
CA LYS A 28 -4.85 3.12 -1.35
C LYS A 28 -4.10 1.81 -1.25
N VAL A 29 -3.88 1.34 -0.04
CA VAL A 29 -3.33 0.01 0.23
C VAL A 29 -4.38 -0.88 0.87
N ASN A 30 -4.43 -2.16 0.50
CA ASN A 30 -5.28 -3.12 1.21
C ASN A 30 -4.54 -3.65 2.44
N ILE A 31 -5.02 -3.33 3.65
CA ILE A 31 -4.48 -3.86 4.90
C ILE A 31 -5.01 -5.27 5.22
N GLY A 32 -6.11 -5.68 4.59
CA GLY A 32 -6.68 -7.01 4.74
C GLY A 32 -7.15 -7.28 6.16
N ILE A 33 -6.63 -8.36 6.77
CA ILE A 33 -6.84 -8.68 8.19
C ILE A 33 -5.85 -7.97 9.12
N LYS A 34 -4.89 -7.20 8.58
CA LYS A 34 -3.90 -6.47 9.40
C LYS A 34 -4.58 -5.25 10.01
N ASP A 35 -4.18 -4.92 11.24
CA ASP A 35 -4.76 -3.79 11.96
C ASP A 35 -4.18 -2.44 11.50
N ARG A 36 -2.99 -2.42 10.88
CA ARG A 36 -2.23 -1.19 10.61
C ARG A 36 -1.56 -1.17 9.26
N VAL A 37 -1.53 0.02 8.66
CA VAL A 37 -0.78 0.31 7.44
C VAL A 37 0.69 -0.06 7.61
N SER A 38 1.31 0.27 8.74
CA SER A 38 2.74 0.00 8.98
C SER A 38 3.12 -1.47 8.75
N GLU A 39 2.26 -2.42 9.13
CA GLU A 39 2.53 -3.84 8.95
C GLU A 39 2.62 -4.26 7.48
N VAL A 40 1.84 -3.60 6.61
CA VAL A 40 1.90 -3.84 5.17
C VAL A 40 3.29 -3.49 4.62
N PHE A 41 3.87 -2.38 5.10
CA PHE A 41 5.15 -1.87 4.59
C PHE A 41 6.37 -2.49 5.29
N THR A 42 6.29 -2.87 6.56
CA THR A 42 7.48 -3.28 7.35
C THR A 42 7.56 -4.76 7.69
N LYS A 43 6.43 -5.49 7.77
CA LYS A 43 6.42 -6.90 8.20
C LYS A 43 6.31 -7.91 7.06
N THR A 44 6.08 -7.45 5.84
CA THR A 44 5.95 -8.33 4.67
C THR A 44 7.31 -8.55 4.00
N ASP A 45 7.65 -9.78 3.63
CA ASP A 45 8.90 -10.05 2.88
C ASP A 45 8.81 -9.69 1.39
N ASN A 46 7.59 -9.47 0.88
CA ASN A 46 7.39 -9.09 -0.52
C ASN A 46 8.02 -7.71 -0.78
N PRO A 47 8.95 -7.56 -1.73
CA PRO A 47 9.61 -6.28 -2.02
C PRO A 47 8.67 -5.24 -2.62
N PHE A 48 7.46 -5.61 -3.06
CA PHE A 48 6.49 -4.70 -3.67
C PHE A 48 5.25 -4.49 -2.80
N ILE A 49 4.74 -3.26 -2.84
CA ILE A 49 3.43 -2.87 -2.31
C ILE A 49 2.48 -2.60 -3.47
N VAL A 50 1.27 -3.13 -3.37
CA VAL A 50 0.21 -2.87 -4.35
C VAL A 50 -0.58 -1.64 -3.90
N LEU A 51 -0.55 -0.59 -4.71
CA LEU A 51 -1.38 0.60 -4.57
C LEU A 51 -2.53 0.55 -5.56
N PHE A 52 -3.72 0.87 -5.07
CA PHE A 52 -4.96 0.99 -5.82
C PHE A 52 -5.38 2.45 -5.92
N ASP A 53 -6.22 2.76 -6.91
CA ASP A 53 -6.76 4.09 -7.16
C ASP A 53 -5.68 5.18 -7.10
N VAL A 54 -4.54 4.91 -7.75
CA VAL A 54 -3.38 5.81 -7.68
C VAL A 54 -3.69 7.12 -8.38
N GLU A 55 -3.33 8.22 -7.72
CA GLU A 55 -3.33 9.57 -8.25
C GLU A 55 -1.89 10.12 -8.23
N HIS A 56 -1.36 10.42 -9.42
CA HIS A 56 -0.06 11.10 -9.56
C HIS A 56 0.04 11.78 -10.94
N LYS A 57 0.35 13.09 -10.93
CA LYS A 57 0.36 13.95 -12.13
C LYS A 57 -0.96 13.81 -12.91
N ASP A 58 -0.91 13.31 -14.14
CA ASP A 58 -2.04 13.15 -15.04
C ASP A 58 -2.61 11.71 -15.04
N ILE A 59 -2.17 10.89 -14.08
CA ILE A 59 -2.56 9.49 -13.96
C ILE A 59 -3.49 9.35 -12.76
N SER A 60 -4.73 8.93 -13.02
CA SER A 60 -5.71 8.55 -11.99
C SER A 60 -6.24 7.14 -12.23
N GLY A 61 -6.66 6.46 -11.15
CA GLY A 61 -7.36 5.17 -11.21
C GLY A 61 -6.50 3.96 -11.60
N LYS A 62 -5.15 4.09 -11.59
CA LYS A 62 -4.26 2.96 -11.89
C LYS A 62 -3.95 2.12 -10.65
N VAL A 63 -3.54 0.88 -10.91
CA VAL A 63 -2.89 0.00 -9.92
C VAL A 63 -1.39 0.06 -10.15
N LEU A 64 -0.61 0.34 -9.10
CA LEU A 64 0.85 0.32 -9.14
C LEU A 64 1.43 -0.74 -8.20
N PHE A 65 2.52 -1.35 -8.64
CA PHE A 65 3.36 -2.21 -7.81
C PHE A 65 4.63 -1.43 -7.48
N VAL A 66 4.72 -0.90 -6.28
CA VAL A 66 5.81 0.00 -5.85
C VAL A 66 6.86 -0.80 -5.08
N ASN A 67 8.12 -0.74 -5.50
CA ASN A 67 9.22 -1.37 -4.79
C ASN A 67 9.52 -0.60 -3.49
N LYS A 68 9.48 -1.30 -2.35
CA LYS A 68 9.73 -0.73 -1.01
C LYS A 68 11.11 -0.11 -0.85
N ASN A 69 12.11 -0.64 -1.54
CA ASN A 69 13.48 -0.12 -1.47
C ASN A 69 13.63 1.27 -2.11
N ASN A 70 12.62 1.70 -2.87
CA ASN A 70 12.58 3.02 -3.50
C ASN A 70 11.61 3.99 -2.78
N ILE A 71 11.11 3.62 -1.60
CA ILE A 71 10.26 4.46 -0.75
C ILE A 71 11.12 5.14 0.31
N VAL A 72 10.98 6.45 0.45
CA VAL A 72 11.61 7.25 1.51
C VAL A 72 10.73 7.29 2.75
N TRP A 73 9.43 7.56 2.57
CA TRP A 73 8.45 7.58 3.66
C TRP A 73 7.03 7.29 3.17
N VAL A 74 6.18 6.88 4.10
CA VAL A 74 4.75 6.62 3.90
C VAL A 74 3.96 7.28 5.02
N GLU A 75 2.90 8.00 4.66
CA GLU A 75 1.98 8.64 5.60
C GLU A 75 0.55 8.09 5.37
N PRO A 76 -0.07 7.42 6.36
CA PRO A 76 -1.49 7.10 6.34
C PRO A 76 -2.35 8.38 6.47
N GLU A 77 -3.37 8.54 5.63
CA GLU A 77 -4.24 9.73 5.68
C GLU A 77 -5.37 9.64 6.73
N ASP A 78 -5.73 8.43 7.16
CA ASP A 78 -6.73 8.24 8.20
C ASP A 78 -6.04 8.24 9.58
N GLN A 79 -6.34 9.22 10.43
CA GLN A 79 -6.01 9.22 11.87
C GLN A 79 -7.09 8.51 12.69
#